data_AF-A0A4Q3EM71-F1
#
_entry.id   AF-A0A4Q3EM71-F1
#
_cell.length_a   1.000
_cell.length_b   1.000
_cell.length_c   1.000
_cell.angle_alpha   90.00
_cell.angle_beta   90.00
_cell.angle_gamma   90.00
#
_symmetry.space_group_name_H-M   'P 1'
#
loop_
_entity.id
_entity.type
_entity.pdbx_description
1 polymer ?
#
loop_
_entity_poly.entity_id
_entity_poly.type
_entity_poly.pdbx_seq_one_letter_code
_entity_poly.pdbx_strand_id
1 'polypeptide(L)'
;MKRNATAVWNGTGKEGKGNLTTQSTVLNKTQYSFGSRFEEGVGTNPEELMAAAHAGCFTMKLTFVLNAAGFTPDEINTTCSITLDWMLL
;
A
#
# COMPACT_ATOMS: atom_id res chain seq x y z
N MET A 1 8.17 14.49 11.67
CA MET A 1 6.97 14.76 10.83
C MET A 1 5.92 13.70 11.12
N LYS A 2 4.63 14.04 11.16
CA LYS A 2 3.54 13.06 11.30
C LYS A 2 2.77 12.99 9.97
N ARG A 3 2.48 11.77 9.50
CA ARG A 3 1.64 11.48 8.33
C ARG A 3 0.57 10.49 8.76
N ASN A 4 -0.65 10.67 8.28
CA ASN A 4 -1.78 9.84 8.69
C ASN A 4 -2.65 9.43 7.51
N ALA A 5 -3.36 8.32 7.70
CA ALA A 5 -4.46 7.87 6.88
C ALA A 5 -5.64 7.52 7.80
N THR A 6 -6.84 7.57 7.26
CA THR A 6 -8.09 7.23 7.96
C THR A 6 -8.77 6.11 7.22
N ALA A 7 -9.19 5.09 7.97
CA ALA A 7 -10.04 4.02 7.48
C ALA A 7 -11.42 4.15 8.13
N VAL A 8 -12.47 4.03 7.34
CA VAL A 8 -13.86 3.92 7.81
C VAL A 8 -14.39 2.57 7.33
N TRP A 9 -15.07 1.84 8.21
CA TRP A 9 -15.75 0.59 7.88
C TRP A 9 -17.18 0.63 8.40
N ASN A 10 -18.13 0.16 7.59
CA ASN A 10 -19.54 0.09 7.97
C ASN A 10 -20.08 -1.32 7.68
N GLY A 11 -20.77 -1.92 8.65
CA GLY A 11 -21.37 -3.24 8.53
C GLY A 11 -20.51 -4.37 9.12
N THR A 12 -20.86 -5.61 8.79
CA THR A 12 -20.20 -6.83 9.28
C THR A 12 -18.84 -7.04 8.59
N GLY A 13 -18.09 -8.08 9.00
CA GLY A 13 -16.77 -8.37 8.43
C GLY A 13 -16.81 -8.73 6.93
N LYS A 14 -17.75 -9.58 6.50
CA LYS A 14 -17.83 -10.04 5.09
C LYS A 14 -18.63 -9.12 4.19
N GLU A 15 -19.73 -8.56 4.70
CA GLU A 15 -20.67 -7.76 3.89
C GLU A 15 -20.41 -6.25 4.03
N GLY A 16 -19.55 -5.88 4.97
CA GLY A 16 -19.20 -4.50 5.21
C GLY A 16 -18.44 -3.86 4.06
N LYS A 17 -18.50 -2.54 4.03
CA LYS A 17 -17.79 -1.71 3.06
C LYS A 17 -17.01 -0.66 3.80
N GLY A 18 -15.80 -0.39 3.32
CA GLY A 18 -14.96 0.63 3.86
C GLY A 18 -14.44 1.60 2.82
N ASN A 19 -13.84 2.66 3.34
CA ASN A 19 -13.09 3.60 2.53
C ASN A 19 -11.82 4.06 3.26
N LEU A 20 -10.79 4.34 2.47
CA LEU A 20 -9.49 4.85 2.93
C LEU A 20 -9.29 6.28 2.43
N THR A 21 -8.74 7.13 3.28
CA THR A 21 -8.34 8.50 2.94
C THR A 21 -6.93 8.77 3.45
N THR A 22 -6.04 9.28 2.62
CA THR A 22 -4.68 9.69 3.02
C THR A 22 -4.60 11.20 3.15
N GLN A 23 -3.73 11.70 4.04
CA GLN A 23 -3.50 13.14 4.21
C GLN A 23 -3.10 13.84 2.90
N SER A 24 -2.41 13.14 1.99
CA SER A 24 -2.01 13.67 0.68
C SER A 24 -3.14 13.72 -0.34
N THR A 25 -4.31 13.18 -0.01
CA THR A 25 -5.48 13.02 -0.90
C THR A 25 -5.29 12.06 -2.07
N VAL A 26 -4.14 11.37 -2.16
CA VAL A 26 -3.90 10.30 -3.14
C VAL A 26 -4.95 9.20 -3.02
N LEU A 27 -5.33 8.85 -1.78
CA LEU A 27 -6.55 8.12 -1.50
C LEU A 27 -7.58 9.12 -0.95
N ASN A 28 -8.75 9.16 -1.54
CA ASN A 28 -9.83 10.05 -1.14
C ASN A 28 -11.15 9.27 -1.13
N LYS A 29 -11.56 8.82 0.05
CA LYS A 29 -12.68 7.88 0.22
C LYS A 29 -12.59 6.68 -0.75
N THR A 30 -11.38 6.20 -1.00
CA THR A 30 -11.12 5.07 -1.89
C THR A 30 -11.71 3.80 -1.29
N GLN A 31 -12.56 3.10 -2.05
CA GLN A 31 -13.27 1.92 -1.55
C GLN A 31 -12.33 0.74 -1.27
N TYR A 32 -12.62 0.01 -0.19
CA TYR A 32 -12.09 -1.32 0.08
C TYR A 32 -13.17 -2.19 0.75
N SER A 33 -13.11 -3.49 0.53
CA SER A 33 -14.09 -4.45 1.06
C SER A 33 -13.43 -5.80 1.35
N PHE A 34 -14.21 -6.75 1.90
CA PHE A 34 -13.75 -8.13 2.01
C PHE A 34 -13.42 -8.70 0.62
N GLY A 35 -14.31 -8.47 -0.36
CA GLY A 35 -14.11 -8.91 -1.73
C GLY A 35 -12.88 -8.29 -2.40
N SER A 36 -12.61 -6.99 -2.25
CA SER A 36 -11.41 -6.37 -2.85
C SER A 36 -10.09 -6.77 -2.18
N ARG A 37 -10.16 -7.39 -0.99
CA ARG A 37 -9.00 -7.83 -0.23
C ARG A 37 -8.71 -9.32 -0.39
N PHE A 38 -9.75 -10.15 -0.48
CA PHE A 38 -9.64 -11.61 -0.41
C PHE A 38 -10.22 -12.34 -1.63
N GLU A 39 -10.88 -11.63 -2.53
CA GLU A 39 -11.45 -12.16 -3.77
C GLU A 39 -11.01 -11.27 -4.94
N GLU A 40 -11.55 -11.52 -6.14
CA GLU A 40 -11.41 -10.58 -7.25
C GLU A 40 -12.50 -9.51 -7.17
N GLY A 41 -12.14 -8.33 -6.68
CA GLY A 41 -13.07 -7.22 -6.51
C GLY A 41 -12.44 -5.87 -6.86
N VAL A 42 -13.25 -4.95 -7.36
CA VAL A 42 -12.82 -3.57 -7.63
C VAL A 42 -12.62 -2.83 -6.29
N GLY A 43 -11.42 -2.31 -6.07
CA GLY A 43 -11.06 -1.55 -4.87
C GLY A 43 -9.57 -1.68 -4.56
N THR A 44 -9.13 -0.97 -3.53
CA THR A 44 -7.77 -1.15 -2.97
C THR A 44 -7.80 -2.22 -1.87
N ASN A 45 -6.63 -2.59 -1.37
CA ASN A 45 -6.47 -3.46 -0.21
C ASN A 45 -5.24 -3.02 0.63
N PRO A 46 -5.19 -3.33 1.93
CA PRO A 46 -4.04 -2.98 2.77
C PRO A 46 -2.71 -3.51 2.25
N GLU A 47 -2.71 -4.69 1.64
CA GLU A 47 -1.50 -5.37 1.17
C GLU A 47 -0.80 -4.61 0.03
N GLU A 48 -1.53 -4.16 -1.00
CA GLU A 48 -0.94 -3.37 -2.09
C GLU A 48 -0.43 -2.00 -1.59
N LEU A 49 -1.07 -1.42 -0.57
CA LEU A 49 -0.64 -0.14 -0.01
C LEU A 49 0.65 -0.29 0.80
N MET A 50 0.80 -1.39 1.54
CA MET A 50 2.06 -1.75 2.19
C MET A 50 3.14 -2.05 1.16
N ALA A 51 2.81 -2.76 0.08
CA ALA A 51 3.73 -3.05 -1.01
C ALA A 51 4.22 -1.75 -1.68
N ALA A 52 3.32 -0.82 -1.98
CA ALA A 52 3.65 0.49 -2.55
C ALA A 52 4.56 1.30 -1.62
N ALA A 53 4.25 1.34 -0.32
CA ALA A 53 5.08 2.01 0.68
C ALA A 53 6.49 1.41 0.74
N HIS A 54 6.61 0.09 0.74
CA HIS A 54 7.89 -0.59 0.83
C HIS A 54 8.73 -0.45 -0.45
N ALA A 55 8.13 -0.68 -1.62
CA ALA A 55 8.78 -0.52 -2.92
C ALA A 55 9.32 0.90 -3.08
N GLY A 56 8.52 1.92 -2.76
CA GLY A 56 8.94 3.32 -2.83
C GLY A 56 10.08 3.65 -1.86
N CYS A 57 9.99 3.19 -0.61
CA CYS A 57 11.04 3.40 0.40
C CYS A 57 12.36 2.75 -0.01
N PHE A 58 12.33 1.48 -0.43
CA PHE A 58 13.50 0.74 -0.86
C PHE A 58 14.17 1.40 -2.06
N THR A 59 13.39 1.72 -3.11
CA THR A 59 13.88 2.38 -4.34
C THR A 59 14.59 3.70 -4.03
N MET A 60 13.97 4.53 -3.18
CA MET A 60 14.54 5.81 -2.77
C MET A 60 15.83 5.62 -1.97
N LYS A 61 15.85 4.67 -1.01
CA LYS A 61 17.05 4.41 -0.21
C LYS A 61 18.19 3.86 -1.06
N LEU A 62 17.92 2.96 -2.00
CA LEU A 62 18.92 2.43 -2.92
C LEU A 62 19.53 3.55 -3.77
N THR A 63 18.71 4.49 -4.26
CA THR A 63 19.20 5.68 -5.00
C THR A 63 20.19 6.49 -4.16
N PHE A 64 19.89 6.73 -2.87
CA PHE A 64 20.84 7.42 -1.98
C PHE A 64 22.15 6.67 -1.80
N VAL A 65 22.11 5.33 -1.73
CA VAL A 65 23.32 4.51 -1.60
C VAL A 65 24.17 4.57 -2.88
N LEU A 66 23.55 4.48 -4.05
CA LEU A 66 24.25 4.59 -5.35
C LEU A 66 24.90 5.96 -5.52
N ASN A 67 24.16 7.03 -5.21
CA ASN A 67 24.68 8.40 -5.28
C ASN A 67 25.89 8.60 -4.34
N ALA A 68 25.84 8.04 -3.12
CA ALA A 68 26.96 8.10 -2.19
C ALA A 68 28.21 7.36 -2.69
N ALA A 69 28.04 6.38 -3.59
CA ALA A 69 29.12 5.65 -4.25
C ALA A 69 29.56 6.27 -5.60
N GLY A 70 28.99 7.42 -5.99
CA GLY A 70 29.34 8.12 -7.23
C GLY A 70 28.60 7.64 -8.48
N PHE A 71 27.53 6.84 -8.32
CA PHE A 71 26.68 6.40 -9.42
C PHE A 71 25.36 7.16 -9.42
N THR A 72 24.86 7.54 -10.60
CA THR A 72 23.52 8.11 -10.78
C THR A 72 22.72 7.18 -11.68
N PRO A 73 21.70 6.47 -11.15
CA PRO A 73 20.88 5.56 -11.94
C PRO A 73 19.90 6.34 -12.83
N ASP A 74 19.71 5.88 -14.07
CA ASP A 74 18.69 6.43 -14.99
C ASP A 74 17.28 6.00 -14.56
N GLU A 75 17.10 4.73 -14.18
CA GLU A 75 15.86 4.19 -13.63
C GLU A 75 16.16 3.10 -12.59
N ILE A 76 15.37 3.07 -11.51
CA ILE A 76 15.28 1.92 -10.61
C ILE A 76 13.82 1.50 -10.53
N ASN A 77 13.50 0.33 -11.09
CA ASN A 77 12.17 -0.24 -11.03
C ASN A 77 12.12 -1.35 -9.96
N THR A 78 11.27 -1.19 -8.96
CA THR A 78 11.11 -2.16 -7.86
C THR A 78 9.66 -2.62 -7.78
N THR A 79 9.46 -3.93 -7.83
CA THR A 79 8.19 -4.57 -7.50
C THR A 79 8.28 -5.19 -6.10
N CYS A 80 7.36 -4.83 -5.22
CA CYS A 80 7.17 -5.50 -3.94
C CYS A 80 5.90 -6.36 -4.01
N SER A 81 6.04 -7.64 -3.70
CA SER A 81 4.93 -8.57 -3.59
C SER A 81 4.72 -8.91 -2.13
N ILE A 82 3.51 -8.68 -1.62
CA ILE A 82 3.12 -9.09 -0.26
C ILE A 82 2.26 -10.34 -0.36
N THR A 83 2.68 -11.37 0.36
CA THR A 83 1.88 -12.58 0.56
C THR A 83 1.12 -12.42 1.86
N LEU A 84 -0.20 -12.44 1.78
CA LEU A 84 -1.05 -12.61 2.94
C LEU A 84 -1.25 -14.11 3.16
N ASP A 85 -0.65 -14.64 4.22
CA ASP A 85 -0.77 -16.05 4.61
C ASP A 85 -1.70 -16.18 5.83
N TRP A 86 -2.48 -17.26 5.84
CA TRP A 86 -3.58 -17.51 6.77
C TRP A 86 -3.18 -18.32 7.99
N MET A 87 -1.89 -18.59 8.17
CA MET A 87 -1.40 -19.33 9.32
C MET A 87 -1.55 -18.46 10.58
N LEU A 88 -2.75 -18.47 11.18
CA LEU A 88 -3.15 -18.20 12.58
C LEU A 88 -4.61 -17.70 12.72
N LEU A 89 -5.57 -18.32 12.03
CA LEU A 89 -6.97 -18.41 12.50
C LEU A 89 -7.44 -19.86 12.49
#